data_AF-A0A7X8M530-F1
#
_entry.id   AF-A0A7X8M530-F1
#
_cell.length_a   1.000
_cell.length_b   1.000
_cell.length_c   1.000
_cell.angle_alpha   90.00
_cell.angle_beta   90.00
_cell.angle_gamma   90.00
#
_symmetry.space_group_name_H-M   'P 1'
#
loop_
_entity.id
_entity.type
_entity.pdbx_description
1 polymer ?
#
loop_
_entity_poly.entity_id
_entity_poly.type
_entity_poly.pdbx_seq_one_letter_code
_entity_poly.pdbx_strand_id
1 'polypeptide(L)'
;MIKSLFERIGLLYIEKSNIRHYIPFMNIYILMLVVLLIFISVYRYVSAILRFAPSAAVISCILAMTPLFLLELLARYNAETIRKRLSEYISVLNRWCSVKENIMYAFEKSLESNIGEPLQTFIRDMVIQVNRGMDPCEALDMLQMKVDDAQFSDFIVNIKLSIRHRGDIKKLLTNLENQFYKIDEEYNRRKISTYRDRVVIYAIMFAVLPLSYFFINMSPKVSGFYLETVNGKLLLMVFSIMYALGFYLAAGITRFRSR
;
A
#
# COMPACT_ATOMS: atom_id res chain seq x y z
N MET A 1 -12.71 -15.92 13.28
CA MET A 1 -12.02 -14.70 13.75
C MET A 1 -10.55 -14.65 13.31
N ILE A 2 -9.75 -15.71 13.50
CA ILE A 2 -8.33 -15.71 13.05
C ILE A 2 -8.23 -15.73 11.51
N LYS A 3 -8.97 -16.60 10.81
CA LYS A 3 -8.98 -16.66 9.33
C LYS A 3 -9.34 -15.32 8.67
N SER A 4 -10.37 -14.63 9.18
CA SER A 4 -10.78 -13.31 8.67
C SER A 4 -9.73 -12.21 8.88
N LEU A 5 -8.85 -12.34 9.88
CA LEU A 5 -7.73 -11.41 10.07
C LEU A 5 -6.59 -11.69 9.08
N PHE A 6 -6.27 -12.96 8.85
CA PHE A 6 -5.28 -13.34 7.83
C PHE A 6 -5.72 -12.92 6.42
N GLU A 7 -6.99 -13.12 6.06
CA GLU A 7 -7.54 -12.67 4.78
C GLU A 7 -7.43 -11.15 4.61
N ARG A 8 -7.78 -10.39 5.65
CA ARG A 8 -7.62 -8.92 5.64
C ARG A 8 -6.17 -8.49 5.48
N ILE A 9 -5.23 -9.14 6.16
CA ILE A 9 -3.80 -8.83 6.07
C ILE A 9 -3.26 -9.21 4.69
N GLY A 10 -3.65 -10.36 4.14
CA GLY A 10 -3.29 -10.77 2.78
C GLY A 10 -3.77 -9.79 1.73
N LEU A 11 -5.03 -9.39 1.81
CA LEU A 11 -5.62 -8.41 0.91
C LEU A 11 -4.87 -7.06 1.03
N LEU A 12 -4.63 -6.59 2.26
CA LEU A 12 -3.98 -5.30 2.51
C LEU A 12 -2.53 -5.22 2.01
N TYR A 13 -1.73 -6.27 2.22
CA TYR A 13 -0.28 -6.22 1.98
C TYR A 13 0.17 -6.95 0.73
N ILE A 14 -0.56 -7.97 0.25
CA ILE A 14 -0.13 -8.80 -0.90
C ILE A 14 -0.92 -8.43 -2.16
N GLU A 15 -2.24 -8.31 -2.06
CA GLU A 15 -3.09 -8.05 -3.22
C GLU A 15 -3.01 -6.58 -3.65
N LYS A 16 -3.18 -5.64 -2.70
CA LYS A 16 -3.09 -4.20 -3.00
C LYS A 16 -1.70 -3.76 -3.45
N SER A 17 -0.64 -4.40 -2.94
CA SER A 17 0.74 -4.13 -3.37
C SER A 17 1.05 -4.76 -4.73
N ASN A 18 0.22 -5.65 -5.26
CA ASN A 18 0.55 -6.41 -6.46
C ASN A 18 1.95 -7.07 -6.40
N ILE A 19 2.45 -7.40 -5.19
CA ILE A 19 3.82 -7.91 -5.07
C ILE A 19 4.00 -9.26 -5.76
N ARG A 20 2.90 -10.01 -5.97
CA ARG A 20 2.91 -11.26 -6.74
C ARG A 20 3.36 -11.10 -8.19
N HIS A 21 3.27 -9.89 -8.75
CA HIS A 21 3.86 -9.60 -10.05
C HIS A 21 5.40 -9.73 -10.03
N TYR A 22 6.05 -9.30 -8.94
CA TYR A 22 7.51 -9.36 -8.78
C TYR A 22 7.98 -10.66 -8.12
N ILE A 23 7.25 -11.15 -7.13
CA ILE A 23 7.58 -12.36 -6.37
C ILE A 23 6.33 -13.27 -6.35
N PRO A 24 6.18 -14.17 -7.33
CA PRO A 24 4.94 -14.93 -7.54
C PRO A 24 4.60 -15.87 -6.38
N PHE A 25 5.61 -16.31 -5.62
CA PHE A 25 5.43 -17.18 -4.46
C PHE A 25 5.06 -16.43 -3.18
N MET A 26 4.91 -15.11 -3.20
CA MET A 26 4.69 -14.33 -1.98
C MET A 26 3.31 -14.62 -1.37
N ASN A 27 3.34 -15.26 -0.20
CA ASN A 27 2.19 -15.61 0.61
C ASN A 27 2.33 -14.99 2.02
N ILE A 28 1.23 -14.84 2.75
CA ILE A 28 1.20 -14.27 4.10
C ILE A 28 2.14 -15.05 5.02
N TYR A 29 2.19 -16.38 4.89
CA TYR A 29 3.09 -17.22 5.67
C TYR A 29 4.57 -16.91 5.41
N ILE A 30 4.94 -16.65 4.15
CA ILE A 30 6.31 -16.29 3.78
C ILE A 30 6.63 -14.88 4.29
N LEU A 31 5.69 -13.94 4.19
CA LEU A 31 5.85 -12.59 4.72
C LEU A 31 6.08 -12.61 6.25
N MET A 32 5.27 -13.38 6.98
CA MET A 32 5.43 -13.54 8.43
C MET A 32 6.78 -14.17 8.80
N LEU A 33 7.21 -15.17 8.03
CA LEU A 33 8.52 -15.81 8.21
C LEU A 33 9.65 -14.82 7.96
N VAL A 34 9.58 -14.01 6.90
CA VAL A 34 10.57 -12.97 6.60
C VAL A 34 10.64 -11.94 7.74
N VAL A 35 9.49 -11.46 8.23
CA VAL A 35 9.43 -10.53 9.37
C VAL A 35 10.07 -11.15 10.62
N LEU A 36 9.79 -12.42 10.90
CA LEU A 36 10.35 -13.13 12.04
C LEU A 36 11.87 -13.33 11.92
N LEU A 37 12.37 -13.69 10.73
CA LEU A 37 13.82 -13.82 10.48
C LEU A 37 14.54 -12.48 10.64
N ILE A 38 13.96 -11.39 10.11
CA ILE A 38 14.50 -10.04 10.28
C ILE A 38 14.49 -9.67 11.77
N PHE A 39 13.41 -9.95 12.49
CA PHE A 39 13.34 -9.70 13.93
C PHE A 39 14.45 -10.42 14.70
N ILE A 40 14.66 -11.72 14.47
CA ILE A 40 15.72 -12.49 15.15
C ILE A 40 17.11 -11.92 14.83
N SER A 41 17.37 -11.62 13.55
CA SER A 41 18.66 -11.08 13.10
C SER A 41 18.94 -9.71 13.72
N VAL A 42 17.96 -8.80 13.67
CA VAL A 42 18.08 -7.45 14.23
C VAL A 42 18.18 -7.51 15.76
N TYR A 43 17.37 -8.34 16.41
CA TYR A 43 17.41 -8.50 17.87
C TYR A 43 18.78 -8.96 18.36
N ARG A 44 19.40 -9.93 17.67
CA ARG A 44 20.75 -10.38 18.01
C ARG A 44 21.78 -9.24 17.91
N TYR A 45 21.68 -8.41 16.88
CA TYR A 45 22.58 -7.27 16.69
C TYR A 45 22.35 -6.16 17.72
N VAL A 46 21.10 -5.76 17.92
CA VAL A 46 20.72 -4.66 18.83
C VAL A 46 20.96 -5.04 20.29
N SER A 47 20.68 -6.28 20.68
CA SER A 47 20.93 -6.77 22.06
C SER A 47 22.42 -6.85 22.39
N ALA A 48 23.28 -7.18 21.41
CA ALA A 48 24.73 -7.16 21.59
C ALA A 48 25.28 -5.75 21.88
N ILE A 49 24.66 -4.72 21.28
CA ILE A 49 25.05 -3.32 21.47
C ILE A 49 24.49 -2.77 22.80
N LEU A 50 23.17 -2.87 23.01
CA LEU A 50 22.52 -2.20 24.14
C LEU A 50 22.69 -2.92 25.48
N ARG A 51 22.98 -4.24 25.47
CA ARG A 51 23.08 -5.09 26.68
C ARG A 51 21.90 -4.90 27.65
N PHE A 52 20.72 -4.59 27.10
CA PHE A 52 19.47 -4.40 27.81
C PHE A 52 18.33 -4.97 26.97
N ALA A 53 17.73 -6.06 27.45
CA ALA A 53 16.75 -6.84 26.67
C ALA A 53 15.47 -6.06 26.29
N PRO A 54 14.86 -5.23 27.18
CA PRO A 54 13.60 -4.56 26.88
C PRO A 54 13.69 -3.52 25.74
N SER A 55 14.69 -2.62 25.77
CA SER A 55 14.85 -1.61 24.72
C SER A 55 15.24 -2.24 23.40
N ALA A 56 16.09 -3.28 23.43
CA ALA A 56 16.46 -4.03 22.24
C ALA A 56 15.24 -4.69 21.57
N ALA A 57 14.30 -5.23 22.35
CA ALA A 57 13.08 -5.83 21.81
C ALA A 57 12.20 -4.80 21.08
N VAL A 58 12.01 -3.61 21.66
CA VAL A 58 11.19 -2.54 21.06
C VAL A 58 11.78 -2.06 19.73
N ILE A 59 13.08 -1.74 19.71
CA ILE A 59 13.76 -1.26 18.50
C ILE A 59 13.74 -2.33 17.40
N SER A 60 13.99 -3.59 17.77
CA SER A 60 14.00 -4.71 16.82
C SER A 60 12.62 -4.97 16.24
N CYS A 61 11.55 -4.76 17.01
CA CYS A 61 10.18 -4.85 16.52
C CYS A 61 9.90 -3.78 15.45
N ILE A 62 10.30 -2.54 15.69
CA ILE A 62 10.10 -1.43 14.74
C ILE A 62 10.86 -1.71 13.42
N LEU A 63 12.10 -2.18 13.51
CA LEU A 63 12.91 -2.54 12.34
C LEU A 63 12.38 -3.79 11.62
N ALA A 64 11.85 -4.78 12.35
CA ALA A 64 11.24 -5.96 11.74
C ALA A 64 9.95 -5.63 10.97
N MET A 65 9.28 -4.51 11.29
CA MET A 65 8.11 -4.07 10.55
C MET A 65 8.44 -3.41 9.21
N THR A 66 9.71 -3.07 8.91
CA THR A 66 10.13 -2.42 7.66
C THR A 66 9.58 -3.08 6.37
N PRO A 67 9.57 -4.42 6.20
CA PRO A 67 8.97 -5.05 5.03
C PRO A 67 7.48 -4.77 4.88
N LEU A 68 6.73 -4.69 5.98
CA LEU A 68 5.31 -4.35 5.95
C LEU A 68 5.10 -2.90 5.52
N PHE A 69 5.96 -1.98 5.95
CA PHE A 69 5.94 -0.59 5.50
C PHE A 69 6.24 -0.46 4.01
N LEU A 70 7.23 -1.20 3.51
CA LEU A 70 7.55 -1.20 2.09
C LEU A 70 6.36 -1.68 1.24
N LEU A 71 5.68 -2.74 1.69
CA LEU A 71 4.46 -3.24 1.03
C LEU A 71 3.31 -2.24 1.06
N GLU A 72 3.08 -1.58 2.20
CA GLU A 72 2.05 -0.55 2.31
C GLU A 72 2.36 0.63 1.38
N LEU A 73 3.61 1.08 1.36
CA LEU A 73 4.06 2.18 0.53
C LEU A 73 3.92 1.84 -0.97
N LEU A 74 4.24 0.59 -1.35
CA LEU A 74 4.07 0.11 -2.72
C LEU A 74 2.60 -0.04 -3.11
N ALA A 75 1.73 -0.52 -2.20
CA ALA A 75 0.28 -0.53 -2.41
C ALA A 75 -0.29 0.89 -2.63
N ARG A 76 0.19 1.88 -1.88
CA ARG A 76 -0.20 3.28 -2.05
C ARG A 76 0.33 3.87 -3.35
N TYR A 77 1.57 3.55 -3.72
CA TYR A 77 2.15 3.94 -4.99
C TYR A 77 1.33 3.39 -6.17
N ASN A 78 0.91 2.13 -6.08
CA ASN A 78 0.05 1.49 -7.07
C ASN A 78 -1.31 2.19 -7.20
N ALA A 79 -1.98 2.44 -6.08
CA ALA A 79 -3.26 3.15 -6.06
C ALA A 79 -3.15 4.54 -6.69
N GLU A 80 -2.13 5.32 -6.32
CA GLU A 80 -1.87 6.65 -6.87
C GLU A 80 -1.54 6.59 -8.37
N THR A 81 -0.80 5.57 -8.82
CA THR A 81 -0.48 5.34 -10.23
C THR A 81 -1.73 5.02 -11.04
N ILE A 82 -2.62 4.16 -10.51
CA ILE A 82 -3.90 3.84 -11.15
C ILE A 82 -4.77 5.09 -11.24
N ARG A 83 -4.90 5.84 -10.14
CA ARG A 83 -5.68 7.08 -10.07
C ARG A 83 -5.27 8.06 -11.18
N LYS A 84 -3.97 8.33 -11.30
CA LYS A 84 -3.42 9.27 -12.31
C LYS A 84 -3.65 8.83 -13.76
N ARG A 85 -3.83 7.54 -14.00
CA ARG A 85 -4.06 6.96 -15.34
C ARG A 85 -5.54 6.65 -15.58
N LEU A 86 -6.41 6.89 -14.61
CA LEU A 86 -7.81 6.49 -14.67
C LEU A 86 -8.54 7.19 -15.81
N SER A 87 -8.34 8.50 -15.99
CA SER A 87 -8.93 9.29 -17.07
C SER A 87 -8.55 8.74 -18.46
N GLU A 88 -7.25 8.47 -18.67
CA GLU A 88 -6.73 7.88 -19.90
C GLU A 88 -7.31 6.47 -20.13
N TYR A 89 -7.38 5.67 -19.08
CA TYR A 89 -7.93 4.32 -19.14
C TYR A 89 -9.42 4.30 -19.49
N ILE A 90 -10.21 5.22 -18.94
CA ILE A 90 -11.63 5.38 -19.28
C ILE A 90 -11.78 5.76 -20.76
N SER A 91 -10.91 6.61 -21.28
CA SER A 91 -10.88 6.96 -22.71
C SER A 91 -10.64 5.73 -23.60
N VAL A 92 -9.69 4.86 -23.21
CA VAL A 92 -9.44 3.57 -23.89
C VAL A 92 -10.68 2.68 -23.87
N LEU A 93 -11.36 2.57 -22.72
CA LEU A 93 -12.61 1.80 -22.62
C LEU A 93 -13.72 2.41 -23.50
N ASN A 94 -13.87 3.72 -23.51
CA ASN A 94 -14.88 4.44 -24.30
C ASN A 94 -14.69 4.19 -25.81
N ARG A 95 -13.43 4.17 -26.27
CA ARG A 95 -13.07 3.82 -27.65
C ARG A 95 -13.52 2.40 -28.01
N TRP A 96 -13.26 1.41 -27.15
CA TRP A 96 -13.64 0.02 -27.42
C TRP A 96 -15.14 -0.22 -27.28
N CYS A 97 -15.82 0.47 -26.35
CA CYS A 97 -17.27 0.46 -26.25
C CYS A 97 -17.96 1.04 -27.49
N SER A 98 -17.30 1.95 -28.21
CA SER A 98 -17.82 2.47 -29.48
C SER A 98 -17.75 1.45 -30.62
N VAL A 99 -16.89 0.44 -30.52
CA VAL A 99 -16.82 -0.68 -31.48
C VAL A 99 -17.89 -1.73 -31.17
N LYS A 100 -18.05 -2.05 -29.88
CA LYS A 100 -19.08 -2.99 -29.40
C LYS A 100 -19.58 -2.49 -28.06
N GLU A 101 -20.88 -2.27 -27.94
CA GLU A 101 -21.53 -1.76 -26.73
C GLU A 101 -21.60 -2.83 -25.63
N ASN A 102 -20.44 -3.24 -25.14
CA ASN A 102 -20.28 -4.22 -24.08
C ASN A 102 -19.01 -3.89 -23.30
N ILE A 103 -19.18 -3.53 -22.03
CA ILE A 103 -18.08 -3.12 -21.16
C ILE A 103 -17.07 -4.25 -20.90
N MET A 104 -17.52 -5.50 -20.81
CA MET A 104 -16.61 -6.64 -20.60
C MET A 104 -15.73 -6.88 -21.82
N TYR A 105 -16.29 -6.68 -23.02
CA TYR A 105 -15.48 -6.67 -24.25
C TYR A 105 -14.46 -5.52 -24.26
N ALA A 106 -14.85 -4.33 -23.79
CA ALA A 106 -13.93 -3.21 -23.68
C ALA A 106 -12.80 -3.47 -22.66
N PHE A 107 -13.10 -4.11 -21.53
CA PHE A 107 -12.09 -4.55 -20.56
C PHE A 107 -11.12 -5.58 -21.15
N GLU A 108 -11.61 -6.53 -21.93
CA GLU A 108 -10.77 -7.53 -22.60
C GLU A 108 -9.83 -6.86 -23.63
N LYS A 109 -10.38 -5.96 -24.45
CA LYS A 109 -9.61 -5.25 -25.49
C LYS A 109 -8.70 -4.15 -24.97
N SER A 110 -8.98 -3.60 -23.78
CA SER A 110 -8.07 -2.62 -23.16
C SER A 110 -6.71 -3.24 -22.83
N LEU A 111 -6.64 -4.56 -22.59
CA LEU A 111 -5.38 -5.28 -22.33
C LEU A 111 -4.40 -5.24 -23.51
N GLU A 112 -4.91 -5.11 -24.74
CA GLU A 112 -4.11 -4.95 -25.96
C GLU A 112 -3.58 -3.51 -26.13
N SER A 113 -4.15 -2.54 -25.40
CA SER A 113 -3.88 -1.10 -25.57
C SER A 113 -2.77 -0.56 -24.67
N ASN A 114 -1.94 -1.42 -24.08
CA ASN A 114 -0.83 -1.07 -23.17
C ASN A 114 -1.19 -0.04 -22.08
N ILE A 115 -2.20 -0.36 -21.27
CA ILE A 115 -2.70 0.50 -20.17
C ILE A 115 -1.67 0.67 -19.02
N GLY A 116 -0.62 -0.13 -19.03
CA GLY A 116 0.50 -0.08 -18.09
C GLY A 116 0.21 -0.69 -16.71
N GLU A 117 1.29 -0.99 -15.99
CA GLU A 117 1.22 -1.56 -14.64
C GLU A 117 0.97 -0.47 -13.58
N PRO A 118 0.29 -0.79 -12.46
CA PRO A 118 -0.23 -2.10 -12.05
C PRO A 118 -1.65 -2.43 -12.57
N LEU A 119 -2.29 -1.48 -13.26
CA LEU A 119 -3.66 -1.61 -13.72
C LEU A 119 -3.83 -2.80 -14.68
N GLN A 120 -2.86 -3.01 -15.58
CA GLN A 120 -2.88 -4.11 -16.53
C GLN A 120 -2.97 -5.48 -15.85
N THR A 121 -2.19 -5.73 -14.80
CA THR A 121 -2.30 -6.97 -14.03
C THR A 121 -3.69 -7.15 -13.42
N PHE A 122 -4.23 -6.11 -12.78
CA PHE A 122 -5.53 -6.19 -12.12
C PHE A 122 -6.70 -6.41 -13.08
N ILE A 123 -6.71 -5.71 -14.22
CA ILE A 123 -7.73 -5.91 -15.25
C ILE A 123 -7.60 -7.30 -15.88
N ARG A 124 -6.38 -7.77 -16.14
CA ARG A 124 -6.14 -9.12 -16.67
C ARG A 124 -6.69 -10.19 -15.76
N ASP A 125 -6.40 -10.10 -14.45
CA ASP A 125 -6.93 -11.02 -13.44
C ASP A 125 -8.46 -11.04 -13.45
N MET A 126 -9.09 -9.87 -13.56
CA MET A 126 -10.55 -9.74 -13.57
C MET A 126 -11.14 -10.37 -14.84
N VAL A 127 -10.60 -10.06 -16.02
CA VAL A 127 -11.05 -10.63 -17.30
C VAL A 127 -10.90 -12.16 -17.31
N ILE A 128 -9.78 -12.69 -16.80
CA ILE A 128 -9.58 -14.15 -16.68
C ILE A 128 -10.65 -14.78 -15.78
N GLN A 129 -11.02 -14.15 -14.66
CA GLN A 129 -12.06 -14.66 -13.77
C GLN A 129 -13.43 -14.69 -14.45
N VAL A 130 -13.80 -13.62 -15.15
CA VAL A 130 -15.06 -13.56 -15.91
C VAL A 130 -15.07 -14.60 -17.03
N ASN A 131 -13.98 -14.74 -17.79
CA ASN A 131 -13.86 -15.72 -18.87
C ASN A 131 -13.89 -17.18 -18.36
N ARG A 132 -13.60 -17.41 -17.07
CA ARG A 132 -13.73 -18.72 -16.40
C ARG A 132 -15.12 -18.94 -15.79
N GLY A 133 -16.07 -18.04 -16.02
CA GLY A 133 -17.46 -18.20 -15.60
C GLY A 133 -17.82 -17.53 -14.27
N MET A 134 -16.95 -16.71 -13.70
CA MET A 134 -17.33 -15.84 -12.56
C MET A 134 -18.32 -14.77 -13.05
N ASP A 135 -19.29 -14.41 -12.20
CA ASP A 135 -20.21 -13.32 -12.50
C ASP A 135 -19.44 -11.99 -12.69
N PRO A 136 -19.74 -11.21 -13.74
CA PRO A 136 -19.02 -9.97 -14.00
C PRO A 136 -19.12 -8.93 -12.87
N CYS A 137 -20.23 -8.86 -12.13
CA CYS A 137 -20.36 -7.95 -11.00
C CYS A 137 -19.50 -8.41 -9.81
N GLU A 138 -19.41 -9.71 -9.55
CA GLU A 138 -18.54 -10.28 -8.51
C GLU A 138 -17.05 -10.06 -8.84
N ALA A 139 -16.66 -10.25 -10.11
CA ALA A 139 -15.29 -9.99 -10.55
C ALA A 139 -14.92 -8.51 -10.43
N LEU A 140 -15.87 -7.61 -10.69
CA LEU A 140 -15.72 -6.16 -10.46
C LEU A 140 -15.60 -5.82 -8.96
N ASP A 141 -16.31 -6.52 -8.07
CA ASP A 141 -16.14 -6.36 -6.62
C ASP A 141 -14.72 -6.75 -6.17
N MET A 142 -14.19 -7.87 -6.68
CA MET A 142 -12.82 -8.27 -6.38
C MET A 142 -11.80 -7.25 -6.92
N LEU A 143 -12.02 -6.71 -8.12
CA LEU A 143 -11.20 -5.66 -8.70
C LEU A 143 -11.22 -4.38 -7.84
N GLN A 144 -12.40 -3.98 -7.37
CA GLN A 144 -12.56 -2.84 -6.46
C GLN A 144 -11.81 -3.06 -5.14
N MET A 145 -11.82 -4.27 -4.58
CA MET A 145 -11.08 -4.57 -3.35
C MET A 145 -9.56 -4.52 -3.53
N LYS A 146 -9.05 -4.89 -4.72
CA LYS A 146 -7.62 -4.86 -5.07
C LYS A 146 -7.10 -3.43 -5.24
N VAL A 147 -7.91 -2.53 -5.78
CA VAL A 147 -7.52 -1.14 -6.03
C VAL A 147 -8.03 -0.23 -4.91
N ASP A 148 -7.14 0.12 -3.97
CA ASP A 148 -7.45 0.94 -2.79
C ASP A 148 -7.49 2.44 -3.10
N ASP A 149 -8.36 2.83 -4.03
CA ASP A 149 -8.58 4.21 -4.44
C ASP A 149 -10.07 4.53 -4.57
N ALA A 150 -10.48 5.67 -4.00
CA ALA A 150 -11.89 6.07 -3.95
C ALA A 150 -12.45 6.38 -5.35
N GLN A 151 -11.66 7.03 -6.21
CA GLN A 151 -12.06 7.41 -7.57
C GLN A 151 -12.24 6.17 -8.44
N PHE A 152 -11.32 5.22 -8.35
CA PHE A 152 -11.44 3.93 -9.01
C PHE A 152 -12.63 3.13 -8.49
N SER A 153 -12.85 3.11 -7.18
CA SER A 153 -14.00 2.47 -6.57
C SER A 153 -15.33 3.04 -7.10
N ASP A 154 -15.45 4.37 -7.18
CA ASP A 154 -16.64 5.03 -7.74
C ASP A 154 -16.83 4.67 -9.22
N PHE A 155 -15.75 4.64 -10.01
CA PHE A 155 -15.79 4.16 -11.39
C PHE A 155 -16.38 2.74 -11.49
N ILE A 156 -15.88 1.80 -10.69
CA ILE A 156 -16.36 0.41 -10.71
C ILE A 156 -17.83 0.30 -10.29
N VAL A 157 -18.26 1.02 -9.25
CA VAL A 157 -19.66 1.04 -8.80
C VAL A 157 -20.59 1.52 -9.92
N ASN A 158 -20.19 2.59 -10.63
CA ASN A 158 -20.95 3.11 -11.76
C ASN A 158 -21.07 2.09 -12.90
N ILE A 159 -19.98 1.38 -13.23
CA ILE A 159 -20.00 0.32 -14.24
C ILE A 159 -20.95 -0.81 -13.82
N LYS A 160 -20.87 -1.27 -12.56
CA LYS A 160 -21.77 -2.32 -12.04
C LYS A 160 -23.24 -1.93 -12.14
N LEU A 161 -23.58 -0.69 -11.80
CA LEU A 161 -24.95 -0.17 -11.92
C LEU A 161 -25.41 -0.17 -13.38
N SER A 162 -24.56 0.26 -14.31
CA SER A 162 -24.87 0.23 -15.74
C SER A 162 -25.11 -1.20 -16.25
N ILE A 163 -24.31 -2.18 -15.82
CA ILE A 163 -24.53 -3.60 -16.17
C ILE A 163 -25.88 -4.09 -15.64
N ARG A 164 -26.18 -3.84 -14.35
CA ARG A 164 -27.40 -4.34 -13.69
C ARG A 164 -28.67 -3.72 -14.26
N HIS A 165 -28.63 -2.45 -14.64
CA HIS A 165 -29.80 -1.72 -15.14
C HIS A 165 -29.84 -1.60 -16.67
N ARG A 166 -28.92 -2.25 -17.40
CA ARG A 166 -28.77 -2.11 -18.86
C ARG A 166 -28.70 -0.64 -19.30
N GLY A 167 -27.94 0.16 -18.56
CA GLY A 167 -27.75 1.58 -18.86
C GLY A 167 -26.82 1.79 -20.07
N ASP A 168 -26.94 2.93 -20.72
CA ASP A 168 -26.07 3.35 -21.84
C ASP A 168 -24.62 3.53 -21.34
N ILE A 169 -23.78 2.54 -21.65
CA ILE A 169 -22.38 2.48 -21.22
C ILE A 169 -21.57 3.61 -21.85
N LYS A 170 -21.88 3.99 -23.10
CA LYS A 170 -21.13 5.02 -23.83
C LYS A 170 -21.36 6.40 -23.23
N LYS A 171 -22.62 6.73 -22.93
CA LYS A 171 -22.97 7.96 -22.23
C LYS A 171 -22.36 7.99 -20.83
N LEU A 172 -22.37 6.87 -20.11
CA LEU A 172 -21.73 6.75 -18.80
C LEU A 172 -20.22 7.03 -18.89
N LEU A 173 -19.50 6.33 -19.76
CA LEU A 173 -18.05 6.47 -19.90
C LEU A 173 -17.66 7.88 -20.31
N THR A 174 -18.39 8.52 -21.23
CA THR A 174 -18.15 9.91 -21.63
C THR A 174 -18.34 10.89 -20.47
N ASN A 175 -19.35 10.66 -19.62
CA ASN A 175 -19.57 11.49 -18.44
C ASN A 175 -18.50 11.28 -17.38
N LEU A 176 -18.05 10.04 -17.17
CA LEU A 176 -16.99 9.71 -16.22
C LEU A 176 -15.65 10.28 -16.69
N GLU A 177 -15.31 10.13 -17.97
CA GLU A 177 -14.10 10.68 -18.58
C GLU A 177 -13.97 12.19 -18.31
N ASN A 178 -15.03 12.96 -18.57
CA ASN A 178 -15.06 14.40 -18.29
C ASN A 178 -14.95 14.74 -16.81
N GLN A 179 -15.54 13.93 -15.92
CA GLN A 179 -15.45 14.14 -14.47
C GLN A 179 -14.04 13.88 -13.97
N PHE A 180 -13.44 12.76 -14.34
CA PHE A 180 -12.09 12.40 -13.91
C PHE A 180 -11.03 13.34 -14.50
N TYR A 181 -11.21 13.84 -15.73
CA TYR A 181 -10.34 14.88 -16.28
C TYR A 181 -10.30 16.15 -15.43
N LYS A 182 -11.47 16.64 -15.00
CA LYS A 182 -11.57 17.83 -14.12
C LYS A 182 -10.94 17.58 -12.75
N ILE A 183 -11.13 16.37 -12.22
CA ILE A 183 -10.53 15.96 -10.95
C ILE A 183 -9.00 15.94 -11.07
N ASP A 184 -8.46 15.34 -12.12
CA ASP A 184 -7.01 15.29 -12.36
C ASP A 184 -6.41 16.69 -12.55
N GLU A 185 -7.11 17.59 -13.24
CA GLU A 185 -6.70 18.98 -13.42
C GLU A 185 -6.62 19.72 -12.08
N GLU A 186 -7.64 19.60 -11.22
CA GLU A 186 -7.65 20.19 -9.87
C GLU A 186 -6.55 19.60 -8.97
N TYR A 187 -6.29 18.29 -9.06
CA TYR A 187 -5.21 17.65 -8.31
C TYR A 187 -3.84 18.18 -8.74
N ASN A 188 -3.59 18.29 -10.04
CA ASN A 188 -2.36 18.85 -10.59
C ASN A 188 -2.18 20.32 -10.18
N ARG A 189 -3.26 21.12 -10.24
CA ARG A 189 -3.26 22.52 -9.81
C ARG A 189 -2.91 22.68 -8.34
N ARG A 190 -3.46 21.84 -7.46
CA ARG A 190 -3.23 21.89 -6.01
C ARG A 190 -1.89 21.28 -5.58
N LYS A 191 -1.13 20.65 -6.49
CA LYS A 191 0.13 19.94 -6.20
C LYS A 191 0.02 18.98 -5.00
N ILE A 192 -1.14 18.35 -4.81
CA ILE A 192 -1.36 17.47 -3.65
C ILE A 192 -0.54 16.19 -3.87
N SER A 193 0.58 16.05 -3.14
CA SER A 193 1.41 14.85 -3.18
C SER A 193 1.31 14.05 -1.87
N THR A 194 0.13 13.48 -1.62
CA THR A 194 -0.12 12.67 -0.41
C THR A 194 0.86 11.50 -0.25
N TYR A 195 1.31 10.92 -1.37
CA TYR A 195 2.34 9.87 -1.35
C TYR A 195 3.71 10.39 -0.92
N ARG A 196 4.17 11.51 -1.49
CA ARG A 196 5.51 12.06 -1.21
C ARG A 196 5.65 12.45 0.25
N ASP A 197 4.60 13.04 0.83
CA ASP A 197 4.58 13.42 2.23
C ASP A 197 4.71 12.20 3.16
N ARG A 198 4.04 11.09 2.82
CA ARG A 198 4.16 9.82 3.58
C ARG A 198 5.55 9.21 3.47
N VAL A 199 6.14 9.21 2.28
CA VAL A 199 7.53 8.75 2.06
C VAL A 199 8.49 9.57 2.92
N VAL A 200 8.33 10.90 2.96
CA VAL A 200 9.18 11.78 3.78
C VAL A 200 9.00 11.49 5.27
N ILE A 201 7.77 11.32 5.76
CA ILE A 201 7.52 10.98 7.17
C ILE A 201 8.22 9.67 7.54
N TYR A 202 8.03 8.61 6.75
CA TYR A 202 8.67 7.33 7.04
C TYR A 202 10.19 7.39 6.91
N ALA A 203 10.72 8.13 5.94
CA ALA A 203 12.17 8.33 5.80
C ALA A 203 12.77 9.03 7.03
N ILE A 204 12.11 10.08 7.54
CA ILE A 204 12.54 10.78 8.75
C ILE A 204 12.51 9.81 9.95
N MET A 205 11.44 9.03 10.10
CA MET A 205 11.33 8.06 11.20
C MET A 205 12.49 7.06 11.18
N PHE A 206 12.71 6.37 10.06
CA PHE A 206 13.81 5.41 9.95
C PHE A 206 15.19 6.07 10.10
N ALA A 207 15.37 7.34 9.74
CA ALA A 207 16.62 8.07 9.92
C ALA A 207 16.97 8.36 11.40
N VAL A 208 15.98 8.44 12.29
CA VAL A 208 16.22 8.67 13.74
C VAL A 208 17.07 7.55 14.36
N LEU A 209 16.85 6.30 13.96
CA LEU A 209 17.56 5.14 14.51
C LEU A 209 19.09 5.18 14.27
N PRO A 210 19.60 5.29 13.02
CA PRO A 210 21.03 5.40 12.76
C PRO A 210 21.63 6.70 13.33
N LEU A 211 20.89 7.81 13.33
CA LEU A 211 21.35 9.06 13.94
C LEU A 211 21.55 8.91 15.46
N SER A 212 20.61 8.27 16.16
CA SER A 212 20.73 8.00 17.59
C SER A 212 21.93 7.10 17.90
N TYR A 213 22.15 6.06 17.09
CA TYR A 213 23.32 5.18 17.22
C TYR A 213 24.63 5.94 17.00
N PHE A 214 24.69 6.80 15.99
CA PHE A 214 25.86 7.63 15.72
C PHE A 214 26.14 8.61 16.88
N PHE A 215 25.10 9.26 17.40
CA PHE A 215 25.22 10.21 18.51
C PHE A 215 25.75 9.55 19.79
N ILE A 216 25.28 8.34 20.10
CA ILE A 216 25.73 7.58 21.28
C ILE A 216 27.22 7.21 21.15
N ASN A 217 27.68 6.86 19.94
CA ASN A 217 29.06 6.44 19.70
C ASN A 217 30.05 7.59 19.50
N MET A 218 29.58 8.80 19.19
CA MET A 218 30.45 9.95 18.93
C MET A 218 31.20 10.43 20.19
N SER A 219 30.66 10.16 21.38
CA SER A 219 31.24 10.59 22.66
C SER A 219 31.37 9.41 23.62
N PRO A 220 32.58 9.08 24.12
CA PRO A 220 32.78 7.98 25.06
C PRO A 220 32.06 8.22 26.40
N LYS A 221 31.88 9.48 26.81
CA LYS A 221 31.11 9.84 28.01
C LYS A 221 29.61 9.55 27.83
N VAL A 222 29.07 9.83 26.64
CA VAL A 222 27.67 9.57 26.30
C VAL A 222 27.42 8.06 26.19
N SER A 223 28.31 7.35 25.51
CA SER A 223 28.26 5.89 25.38
C SER A 223 28.29 5.19 26.76
N GLY A 224 29.24 5.55 27.63
CA GLY A 224 29.32 4.98 28.98
C GLY A 224 28.09 5.26 29.82
N PHE A 225 27.53 6.48 29.75
CA PHE A 225 26.28 6.79 30.46
C PHE A 225 25.11 5.91 30.00
N TYR A 226 24.88 5.80 28.69
CA TYR A 226 23.72 5.10 28.15
C TYR A 226 23.83 3.56 28.15
N LEU A 227 25.04 3.02 27.98
CA LEU A 227 25.27 1.56 27.87
C LEU A 227 25.67 0.89 29.18
N GLU A 228 26.30 1.61 30.12
CA GLU A 228 26.83 1.01 31.34
C GLU A 228 25.98 1.34 32.57
N THR A 229 25.42 2.55 32.66
CA THR A 229 24.62 2.95 33.84
C THR A 229 23.18 2.46 33.77
N VAL A 230 22.62 2.07 34.93
CA VAL A 230 21.21 1.64 35.04
C VAL A 230 20.25 2.78 34.68
N ASN A 231 20.57 4.00 35.09
CA ASN A 231 19.78 5.20 34.79
C ASN A 231 19.73 5.48 33.28
N GLY A 232 20.86 5.36 32.58
CA GLY A 232 20.92 5.52 31.12
C GLY A 232 20.10 4.47 30.37
N LYS A 233 20.13 3.20 30.83
CA LYS A 233 19.33 2.11 30.24
C LYS A 233 17.83 2.30 30.42
N LEU A 234 17.39 2.76 31.59
CA LEU A 234 15.98 3.10 31.84
C LEU A 234 15.52 4.27 30.95
N LEU A 235 16.36 5.30 30.81
CA LEU A 235 16.05 6.44 29.96
C LEU A 235 15.92 6.04 28.48
N LEU A 236 16.81 5.17 27.99
CA LEU A 236 16.70 4.59 26.65
C LEU A 236 15.42 3.77 26.45
N MET A 237 14.98 3.03 27.48
CA MET A 237 13.72 2.29 27.42
C MET A 237 12.54 3.25 27.25
N VAL A 238 12.49 4.33 28.03
CA VAL A 238 11.44 5.35 27.90
C VAL A 238 11.44 5.96 26.50
N PHE A 239 12.61 6.34 25.96
CA PHE A 239 12.71 6.85 24.59
C PHE A 239 12.30 5.84 23.53
N SER A 240 12.64 4.56 23.71
CA SER A 240 12.22 3.49 22.80
C SER A 240 10.69 3.34 22.77
N ILE A 241 10.05 3.42 23.94
CA ILE A 241 8.58 3.36 24.05
C ILE A 241 7.94 4.60 23.44
N MET A 242 8.45 5.80 23.73
CA MET A 242 7.97 7.04 23.11
C MET A 242 8.10 7.00 21.60
N TYR A 243 9.22 6.48 21.09
CA TYR A 243 9.44 6.32 19.65
C TYR A 243 8.46 5.32 19.04
N ALA A 244 8.21 4.18 19.71
CA ALA A 244 7.18 3.22 19.29
C ALA A 244 5.76 3.83 19.26
N LEU A 245 5.43 4.68 20.24
CA LEU A 245 4.15 5.40 20.27
C LEU A 245 4.06 6.43 19.13
N GLY A 246 5.11 7.21 18.89
CA GLY A 246 5.17 8.14 17.78
C GLY A 246 5.00 7.43 16.42
N PHE A 247 5.63 6.26 16.29
CA PHE A 247 5.49 5.38 15.14
C PHE A 247 4.07 4.85 14.96
N TYR A 248 3.45 4.39 16.03
CA TYR A 248 2.05 3.94 16.02
C TYR A 248 1.09 5.06 15.61
N LEU A 249 1.29 6.28 16.14
CA LEU A 249 0.45 7.44 15.79
C LEU A 249 0.63 7.84 14.33
N ALA A 250 1.86 7.88 13.82
CA ALA A 250 2.11 8.18 12.40
C ALA A 250 1.44 7.14 11.49
N ALA A 251 1.60 5.85 11.79
CA ALA A 251 0.93 4.77 11.06
C ALA A 251 -0.60 4.81 11.19
N GLY A 252 -1.13 5.30 12.31
CA GLY A 252 -2.56 5.54 12.50
C GLY A 252 -3.08 6.67 11.62
N ILE A 253 -2.40 7.82 11.61
CA ILE A 253 -2.79 9.00 10.82
C ILE A 253 -2.77 8.68 9.32
N THR A 254 -1.80 7.91 8.84
CA THR A 254 -1.75 7.48 7.43
C THR A 254 -2.91 6.56 7.05
N ARG A 255 -3.48 5.81 8.01
CA ARG A 255 -4.62 4.91 7.81
C ARG A 255 -5.98 5.63 7.86
N PHE A 256 -6.15 6.66 8.70
CA PHE A 256 -7.42 7.37 8.86
C PHE A 256 -7.78 8.32 7.71
N ARG A 257 -6.80 8.82 6.94
CA ARG A 257 -7.07 9.69 5.78
C ARG A 257 -7.49 8.93 4.50
N SER A 258 -7.64 7.60 4.59
CA SER A 258 -7.92 6.68 3.48
C SER A 258 -9.34 6.09 3.53
N ARG A 259 -10.19 6.55 4.44
CA ARG A 259 -11.64 6.34 4.40
C ARG A 259 -12.31 7.68 4.18
#